data_AF-A0A1B6EXQ8-F1
#
_entry.id   AF-A0A1B6EXQ8-F1
#
_cell.length_a   1.000
_cell.length_b   1.000
_cell.length_c   1.000
_cell.angle_alpha   90.00
_cell.angle_beta   90.00
_cell.angle_gamma   90.00
#
_symmetry.space_group_name_H-M   'P 1'
#
loop_
_entity.id
_entity.type
_entity.pdbx_description
1 polymer ?
#
loop_
_entity_poly.entity_id
_entity_poly.type
_entity_poly.pdbx_seq_one_letter_code
_entity_poly.pdbx_strand_id
1 'polypeptide(L)'
;MFKKPFKVKSNSQLKGSDRKKLRSDILQQFTNLTEDELNTILPNKETVFQLKVLTHSEDLVIVYTVQKLPIIFEIKKIMYPTVYTLWHVPELLPTFTTHPQVLPVIARGADLMLPGVILP
;
A
#
# COMPACT_ATOMS: atom_id res chain seq x y z
N MET A 1 -0.92 -2.26 12.56
CA MET A 1 0.34 -2.31 11.80
C MET A 1 1.20 -1.05 12.00
N PHE A 2 0.83 0.12 11.45
CA PHE A 2 1.63 1.35 11.53
C PHE A 2 1.19 2.36 12.61
N LYS A 3 0.46 1.91 13.64
CA LYS A 3 -0.06 2.78 14.72
C LYS A 3 1.04 3.38 15.60
N LYS A 4 2.15 2.65 15.76
CA LYS A 4 3.32 3.06 16.54
C LYS A 4 4.51 3.29 15.61
N PRO A 5 5.50 4.11 16.01
CA PRO A 5 6.72 4.30 15.24
C PRO A 5 7.39 2.97 14.91
N PHE A 6 7.89 2.86 13.67
CA PHE A 6 8.59 1.69 13.16
C PHE A 6 10.07 2.04 12.89
N LYS A 7 10.91 1.02 12.70
CA LYS A 7 12.33 1.18 12.37
C LYS A 7 12.60 0.79 10.93
N VAL A 8 13.35 1.61 10.20
CA VAL A 8 13.85 1.25 8.86
C VAL A 8 15.15 0.46 9.03
N LYS A 9 15.15 -0.79 8.57
CA LYS A 9 16.32 -1.70 8.61
C LYS A 9 17.24 -1.51 7.41
N SER A 10 16.68 -1.28 6.22
CA SER A 10 17.47 -1.03 5.02
C SER A 10 16.69 -0.19 4.02
N ASN A 11 17.42 0.51 3.16
CA ASN A 11 16.89 1.23 2.02
C ASN A 11 17.77 0.93 0.80
N SER A 12 17.21 0.38 -0.26
CA SER A 12 17.94 -0.03 -1.46
C SER A 12 17.16 0.31 -2.72
N GLN A 13 17.85 0.85 -3.73
CA GLN A 13 17.26 1.06 -5.04
C GLN A 13 16.99 -0.29 -5.73
N LEU A 14 15.81 -0.44 -6.32
CA LEU A 14 15.46 -1.61 -7.12
C LEU A 14 16.22 -1.62 -8.45
N LYS A 15 16.71 -2.80 -8.83
CA LYS A 15 17.30 -3.04 -10.15
C LYS A 15 16.22 -3.24 -11.19
N GLY A 16 16.59 -3.15 -12.47
CA GLY A 16 15.65 -3.24 -13.59
C GLY A 16 14.84 -4.55 -13.62
N SER A 17 15.45 -5.69 -13.28
CA SER A 17 14.77 -6.99 -13.20
C SER A 17 13.71 -7.02 -12.09
N ASP A 18 14.09 -6.57 -10.90
CA ASP A 18 13.22 -6.59 -9.71
C ASP A 18 12.07 -5.60 -9.88
N ARG A 19 12.33 -4.48 -10.55
CA ARG A 19 11.31 -3.52 -10.92
C ARG A 19 10.28 -4.08 -11.90
N LYS A 20 10.72 -4.80 -12.94
CA LYS A 20 9.81 -5.46 -13.88
C LYS A 20 8.95 -6.50 -13.16
N LYS A 21 9.56 -7.27 -12.26
CA LYS A 21 8.86 -8.22 -11.41
C LYS A 21 7.81 -7.53 -10.53
N LEU A 22 8.18 -6.46 -9.81
CA LEU A 22 7.26 -5.69 -8.99
C LEU A 22 6.03 -5.22 -9.78
N ARG A 23 6.22 -4.68 -11.00
CA ARG A 23 5.09 -4.28 -11.86
C ARG A 23 4.19 -5.45 -12.22
N SER A 24 4.77 -6.59 -12.59
CA SER A 24 4.02 -7.82 -12.89
C SER A 24 3.21 -8.29 -11.68
N ASP A 25 3.84 -8.35 -10.51
CA ASP A 25 3.20 -8.81 -9.27
C ASP A 25 2.02 -7.90 -8.87
N ILE A 26 2.16 -6.58 -9.05
CA ILE A 26 1.08 -5.60 -8.79
C ILE A 26 -0.11 -5.84 -9.73
N LEU A 27 0.13 -5.95 -11.04
CA LEU A 27 -0.95 -6.17 -12.02
C LEU A 27 -1.63 -7.53 -11.84
N GLN A 28 -0.88 -8.54 -11.39
CA GLN A 28 -1.44 -9.86 -11.07
C GLN A 28 -2.33 -9.82 -9.81
N GLN A 29 -1.94 -9.08 -8.78
CA GLN A 29 -2.71 -9.02 -7.53
C GLN A 29 -3.92 -8.09 -7.64
N PHE A 30 -3.79 -6.98 -8.36
CA PHE A 30 -4.84 -5.99 -8.54
C PHE A 30 -5.37 -6.01 -9.98
N THR A 31 -6.24 -6.97 -10.27
CA THR A 31 -6.72 -7.25 -11.64
C THR A 31 -7.51 -6.10 -12.28
N ASN A 32 -8.02 -5.16 -11.48
CA ASN A 32 -8.73 -3.98 -11.96
C ASN A 32 -7.78 -2.84 -12.35
N LEU A 33 -6.50 -2.93 -12.01
CA LEU A 33 -5.51 -1.90 -12.29
C LEU A 33 -4.99 -2.03 -13.73
N THR A 34 -5.13 -0.97 -14.50
CA THR A 34 -4.56 -0.89 -15.86
C THR A 34 -3.07 -0.54 -15.83
N GLU A 35 -2.35 -0.81 -16.91
CA GLU A 35 -0.95 -0.39 -17.03
C GLU A 35 -0.77 1.13 -16.96
N ASP A 36 -1.73 1.89 -17.50
CA ASP A 36 -1.69 3.35 -17.51
C ASP A 36 -1.85 3.92 -16.09
N GLU A 37 -2.81 3.40 -15.32
CA GLU A 37 -2.95 3.75 -13.91
C GLU A 37 -1.71 3.35 -13.10
N LEU A 38 -1.14 2.16 -13.35
CA LEU A 38 0.12 1.78 -12.72
C LEU A 38 1.26 2.74 -13.08
N ASN A 39 1.30 3.27 -14.30
CA ASN A 39 2.29 4.26 -14.71
C ASN A 39 2.14 5.60 -13.98
N THR A 40 0.94 5.95 -13.49
CA THR A 40 0.75 7.16 -12.67
C THR A 40 1.42 7.06 -11.31
N ILE A 41 1.37 5.88 -10.69
CA ILE A 41 1.90 5.65 -9.33
C ILE A 41 3.33 5.08 -9.34
N LEU A 42 3.73 4.40 -10.42
CA LEU A 42 5.05 3.79 -10.60
C LEU A 42 5.58 4.09 -12.02
N PRO A 43 5.99 5.35 -12.32
CA PRO A 43 6.35 5.76 -13.67
C PRO A 43 7.66 5.14 -14.14
N ASN A 44 7.71 4.57 -15.35
CA ASN A 44 8.84 3.79 -15.90
C ASN A 44 10.23 4.45 -15.85
N LYS A 45 10.31 5.78 -15.82
CA LYS A 45 11.58 6.53 -15.78
C LYS A 45 12.09 6.79 -14.37
N GLU A 46 11.22 6.68 -13.38
CA GLU A 46 11.56 7.01 -11.99
C GLU A 46 12.32 5.90 -11.29
N THR A 47 13.15 6.29 -10.32
CA THR A 47 13.85 5.35 -9.45
C THR A 47 12.91 4.85 -8.37
N VAL A 48 12.89 3.52 -8.18
CA VAL A 48 12.08 2.87 -7.16
C VAL A 48 13.01 2.39 -6.05
N PHE A 49 12.66 2.67 -4.80
CA PHE A 49 13.38 2.20 -3.63
C PHE A 49 12.54 1.19 -2.86
N GLN A 50 13.20 0.13 -2.41
CA GLN A 50 12.66 -0.87 -1.51
C GLN A 50 13.21 -0.62 -0.10
N LEU A 51 12.33 -0.34 0.85
CA LEU A 51 12.65 -0.19 2.25
C LEU A 51 12.24 -1.46 2.99
N LYS A 52 13.14 -2.00 3.82
CA LYS A 52 12.77 -3.05 4.79
C LYS A 52 12.50 -2.38 6.12
N VAL A 53 11.29 -2.55 6.62
CA VAL A 53 10.78 -1.93 7.84
C VAL A 53 10.48 -3.02 8.87
N LEU A 54 10.78 -2.75 10.14
CA LEU A 54 10.33 -3.54 11.27
C LEU A 54 9.31 -2.72 12.06
N THR A 55 8.08 -3.21 12.13
CA THR A 55 7.03 -2.55 12.91
C THR A 55 7.25 -2.74 14.41
N HIS A 56 6.53 -1.98 15.24
CA HIS A 56 6.54 -2.19 16.69
C HIS A 56 6.06 -3.60 17.09
N SER A 57 5.18 -4.22 16.28
CA SER A 57 4.70 -5.59 16.51
C SER A 57 5.66 -6.65 15.97
N GLU A 58 6.89 -6.26 15.62
CA GLU A 58 7.95 -7.12 15.07
C GLU A 58 7.66 -7.72 13.69
N ASP A 59 6.63 -7.24 12.99
CA ASP A 59 6.39 -7.61 11.60
C ASP A 59 7.44 -6.98 10.68
N LEU A 60 8.02 -7.80 9.81
CA LEU A 60 8.84 -7.36 8.68
C LEU A 60 7.94 -6.95 7.51
N VAL A 61 8.08 -5.70 7.11
CA VAL A 61 7.31 -5.10 6.02
C VAL A 61 8.26 -4.58 4.96
N ILE A 62 7.96 -4.85 3.71
CA ILE A 62 8.67 -4.24 2.58
C ILE A 62 7.83 -3.06 2.11
N VAL A 63 8.42 -1.87 1.98
CA VAL A 63 7.74 -0.68 1.46
C VAL A 63 8.42 -0.25 0.17
N TYR A 64 7.65 -0.13 -0.90
CA TYR A 64 8.12 0.38 -2.18
C TYR A 64 7.80 1.86 -2.29
N THR A 65 8.82 2.65 -2.63
CA THR A 65 8.72 4.11 -2.71
C THR A 65 9.21 4.62 -4.07
N VAL A 66 8.59 5.69 -4.55
CA VAL A 66 8.98 6.43 -5.76
C VAL A 66 9.11 7.89 -5.35
N GLN A 67 10.22 8.55 -5.65
CA GLN A 67 10.49 9.94 -5.21
C GLN A 67 10.25 10.15 -3.70
N LYS A 68 10.62 9.17 -2.87
CA LYS A 68 10.39 9.14 -1.41
C LYS A 68 8.92 9.07 -0.98
N LEU A 69 7.98 8.91 -1.89
CA LEU A 69 6.57 8.69 -1.60
C LEU A 69 6.28 7.17 -1.54
N PRO A 70 5.63 6.65 -0.49
CA PRO A 70 5.31 5.24 -0.38
C PRO A 70 4.08 4.89 -1.22
N ILE A 71 4.23 3.90 -2.10
CA ILE A 71 3.19 3.52 -3.06
C ILE A 71 2.49 2.24 -2.62
N ILE A 72 3.26 1.18 -2.38
CA ILE A 72 2.77 -0.13 -1.97
C ILE A 72 3.65 -0.67 -0.85
N PHE A 73 3.06 -1.44 0.05
CA PHE A 73 3.82 -2.22 1.02
C PHE A 73 3.40 -3.69 0.96
N GLU A 74 4.32 -4.58 1.30
CA GLU A 74 4.14 -6.02 1.22
C GLU A 74 4.39 -6.66 2.59
N ILE A 75 3.47 -7.55 2.99
CA ILE A 75 3.55 -8.31 4.24
C ILE A 75 3.19 -9.74 3.93
N LYS A 76 4.06 -10.67 4.32
CA LYS A 76 3.84 -12.11 4.09
C LYS A 76 3.47 -12.41 2.62
N LYS A 77 4.13 -11.71 1.67
CA LYS A 77 3.92 -11.80 0.21
C LYS A 77 2.58 -11.26 -0.32
N ILE A 78 1.81 -10.56 0.51
CA ILE A 78 0.57 -9.88 0.08
C ILE A 78 0.87 -8.40 -0.02
N MET A 79 0.58 -7.80 -1.17
CA MET A 79 0.74 -6.36 -1.41
C MET A 79 -0.49 -5.59 -0.95
N TYR A 80 -0.27 -4.41 -0.41
CA TYR A 80 -1.30 -3.47 0.02
C TYR A 80 -0.94 -2.08 -0.50
N PRO A 81 -1.86 -1.38 -1.18
CA PRO A 81 -1.63 0.01 -1.55
C PRO A 81 -1.63 0.88 -0.31
N THR A 82 -0.83 1.95 -0.33
CA THR A 82 -0.96 3.01 0.68
C THR A 82 -2.25 3.79 0.46
N VAL A 83 -2.72 4.47 1.50
CA VAL A 83 -3.86 5.41 1.37
C VAL A 83 -3.54 6.50 0.33
N TYR A 84 -2.28 6.91 0.22
CA TYR A 84 -1.82 7.84 -0.81
C TYR A 84 -2.04 7.29 -2.23
N THR A 85 -1.71 6.02 -2.49
CA THR A 85 -1.98 5.36 -3.77
C THR A 85 -3.48 5.26 -4.06
N LEU A 86 -4.29 4.94 -3.05
CA LEU A 86 -5.75 4.86 -3.19
C LEU A 86 -6.41 6.21 -3.47
N TRP A 87 -5.77 7.33 -3.14
CA TRP A 87 -6.26 8.65 -3.56
C TRP A 87 -6.06 8.93 -5.05
N HIS A 88 -5.04 8.31 -5.67
CA HIS A 88 -4.81 8.43 -7.12
C HIS A 88 -5.60 7.40 -7.91
N VAL A 89 -5.73 6.18 -7.38
CA VAL A 89 -6.45 5.06 -8.01
C VAL A 89 -7.45 4.47 -7.01
N PRO A 90 -8.61 5.11 -6.81
CA PRO A 90 -9.59 4.69 -5.81
C PRO A 90 -10.24 3.33 -6.13
N GLU A 91 -10.41 3.01 -7.41
CA GLU A 91 -11.03 1.77 -7.90
C GLU A 91 -10.10 0.54 -7.78
N LEU A 92 -8.90 0.72 -7.21
CA LEU A 92 -7.92 -0.35 -7.03
C LEU A 92 -8.42 -1.46 -6.09
N LEU A 93 -9.28 -1.10 -5.13
CA LEU A 93 -9.83 -2.02 -4.13
C LEU A 93 -11.35 -1.85 -4.00
N PRO A 94 -12.09 -2.91 -3.65
CA PRO A 94 -13.48 -2.78 -3.23
C PRO A 94 -13.62 -1.84 -2.03
N THR A 95 -14.68 -1.04 -2.03
CA THR A 95 -14.94 -0.03 -1.01
C THR A 95 -16.14 -0.39 -0.14
N PHE A 96 -16.08 -0.01 1.14
CA PHE A 96 -17.20 -0.06 2.07
C PHE A 96 -17.55 1.35 2.54
N THR A 97 -18.83 1.71 2.50
CA THR A 97 -19.31 2.95 3.12
C THR A 97 -19.57 2.69 4.60
N THR A 98 -19.17 3.63 5.47
CA THR A 98 -19.35 3.52 6.93
C THR A 98 -20.16 4.68 7.47
N HIS A 99 -20.77 4.49 8.63
CA HIS A 99 -21.41 5.60 9.33
C HIS A 99 -20.39 6.65 9.78
N PRO A 100 -20.72 7.96 9.79
CA PRO A 100 -19.76 9.03 10.10
C PRO A 100 -19.03 8.86 11.45
N GLN A 101 -19.71 8.33 12.47
CA GLN A 101 -19.13 8.09 13.80
C GLN A 101 -18.00 7.05 13.81
N VAL A 102 -17.87 6.22 12.77
CA VAL A 102 -16.87 5.15 12.69
C VAL A 102 -15.50 5.71 12.31
N LEU A 103 -15.46 6.71 11.43
CA LEU A 103 -14.21 7.26 10.88
C LEU A 103 -13.20 7.69 11.97
N PRO A 104 -13.57 8.45 13.02
CA PRO A 104 -12.62 8.84 14.06
C PRO A 104 -12.06 7.63 14.83
N VAL A 105 -12.79 6.53 14.90
CA VAL A 105 -12.40 5.31 15.63
C VAL A 105 -11.38 4.51 14.80
N ILE A 106 -11.67 4.25 13.53
CA ILE A 106 -10.75 3.55 12.61
C ILE A 106 -9.49 4.36 12.32
N ALA A 107 -9.59 5.70 12.28
CA ALA A 107 -8.44 6.58 12.12
C ALA A 107 -7.42 6.44 13.27
N ARG A 108 -7.85 5.98 14.46
CA ARG A 108 -6.98 5.64 15.59
C ARG A 108 -6.44 4.20 15.54
N GLY A 109 -6.66 3.50 14.43
CA GLY A 109 -6.21 2.14 14.18
C GLY A 109 -7.02 1.07 14.91
N ALA A 110 -8.30 1.32 15.18
CA ALA A 110 -9.24 0.29 15.61
C ALA A 110 -9.76 -0.50 14.41
N ASP A 111 -10.16 -1.75 14.63
CA ASP A 111 -10.76 -2.59 13.61
C ASP A 111 -12.19 -2.13 13.27
N LEU A 112 -12.58 -2.32 12.00
CA LEU A 112 -13.94 -2.03 11.54
C LEU A 112 -14.87 -3.18 11.93
N MET A 113 -15.92 -2.87 12.70
CA MET A 113 -16.94 -3.82 13.11
C MET A 113 -18.15 -3.76 12.17
N LEU A 114 -18.84 -4.90 11.98
CA LEU A 114 -20.00 -5.01 11.08
C LEU A 114 -21.08 -3.93 11.28
N PRO A 115 -21.48 -3.54 12.51
CA PRO A 115 -22.49 -2.50 12.71
C PRO A 115 -22.08 -1.10 12.20
N GLY A 116 -20.79 -0.90 11.90
CA GLY A 116 -20.29 0.37 11.36
C GLY A 116 -20.42 0.50 9.84
N VAL A 117 -20.73 -0.59 9.13
CA VAL A 117 -20.83 -0.63 7.66
C VAL A 117 -22.26 -0.33 7.23
N ILE A 118 -22.41 0.59 6.28
CA ILE A 118 -23.70 0.85 5.62
C ILE A 118 -23.86 -0.22 4.55
N LEU A 119 -24.90 -1.05 4.68
CA LEU A 119 -25.23 -2.06 3.68
C LEU A 119 -25.88 -1.38 2.46
N PRO A 120 -25.53 -1.78 1.23
CA PRO A 120 -26.16 -1.29 0.01
C PRO A 120 -27.63 -1.71 -0.10
#